data_AF-A0A232EYQ5-F1
#
_entry.id   AF-A0A232EYQ5-F1
#
_cell.length_a   1.000
_cell.length_b   1.000
_cell.length_c   1.000
_cell.angle_alpha   90.00
_cell.angle_beta   90.00
_cell.angle_gamma   90.00
#
_symmetry.space_group_name_H-M   'P 1'
#
loop_
_entity.id
_entity.type
_entity.pdbx_description
1 polymer ?
#
loop_
_entity_poly.entity_id
_entity_poly.type
_entity_poly.pdbx_seq_one_letter_code
_entity_poly.pdbx_strand_id
1 'polypeptide(L)'
;MSISCQNVRFSMLKISVILISLIVLQQCDFSKAATLYKSQGPSESCQNVCTSLSCFQNAAFYREIMKPSLNPCDDFYQFVCGNFIDDVNIPKQANSINIFALA
;
A
#
# COMPACT_ATOMS: atom_id res chain seq x y z
N MET A 1 -3.95 -6.93 -62.17
CA MET A 1 -3.24 -5.92 -61.34
C MET A 1 -3.94 -4.59 -61.57
N SER A 2 -4.48 -3.84 -60.61
CA SER A 2 -4.07 -3.69 -59.22
C SER A 2 -5.28 -3.22 -58.40
N ILE A 3 -5.81 -4.10 -57.54
CA ILE A 3 -6.85 -3.72 -56.58
C ILE A 3 -6.17 -2.84 -55.52
N SER A 4 -6.73 -1.66 -55.32
CA SER A 4 -6.21 -0.53 -54.56
C SER A 4 -5.65 -0.93 -53.17
N CYS A 5 -4.32 -0.86 -53.02
CA CYS A 5 -3.58 -1.03 -51.76
C CYS A 5 -4.06 -0.09 -50.64
N GLN A 6 -4.78 0.99 -50.97
CA GLN A 6 -5.23 1.99 -50.00
C GLN A 6 -6.36 1.47 -49.09
N ASN A 7 -7.34 0.76 -49.65
CA ASN A 7 -8.49 0.25 -48.89
C ASN A 7 -8.16 -1.03 -48.12
N VAL A 8 -7.23 -1.84 -48.64
CA VAL A 8 -6.64 -2.96 -47.89
C VAL A 8 -5.81 -2.42 -46.73
N ARG A 9 -5.06 -1.33 -46.89
CA ARG A 9 -4.29 -0.70 -45.81
C ARG A 9 -5.16 -0.16 -44.68
N PHE A 10 -6.32 0.45 -44.97
CA PHE A 10 -7.28 0.89 -43.93
C PHE A 10 -8.04 -0.29 -43.29
N SER A 11 -8.40 -1.31 -44.07
CA SER A 11 -9.04 -2.52 -43.55
C SER A 11 -8.07 -3.34 -42.69
N MET A 12 -6.82 -3.49 -43.12
CA MET A 12 -5.74 -4.14 -42.37
C MET A 12 -5.34 -3.32 -41.13
N LEU A 13 -5.39 -1.99 -41.20
CA LEU A 13 -5.16 -1.13 -40.04
C LEU A 13 -6.28 -1.31 -39.00
N LYS A 14 -7.55 -1.39 -39.42
CA LYS A 14 -8.67 -1.68 -38.52
C LYS A 14 -8.62 -3.10 -37.95
N ILE A 15 -8.33 -4.10 -38.78
CA ILE A 15 -8.16 -5.50 -38.33
C ILE A 15 -6.99 -5.61 -37.36
N SER A 16 -5.87 -4.93 -37.63
CA SER A 16 -4.73 -4.85 -36.73
C SER A 16 -5.09 -4.16 -35.41
N VAL A 17 -5.83 -3.04 -35.43
CA VAL A 17 -6.28 -2.34 -34.22
C VAL A 17 -7.28 -3.19 -33.42
N ILE A 18 -8.18 -3.92 -34.07
CA ILE A 18 -9.13 -4.82 -33.41
C ILE A 18 -8.41 -6.03 -32.80
N LEU A 19 -7.47 -6.64 -33.53
CA LEU A 19 -6.63 -7.72 -33.01
C LEU A 19 -5.77 -7.23 -31.84
N ILE A 20 -5.16 -6.05 -31.92
CA ILE A 20 -4.39 -5.43 -30.83
C ILE A 20 -5.31 -5.13 -29.64
N SER A 21 -6.53 -4.65 -29.86
CA SER A 21 -7.50 -4.37 -28.79
C SER A 21 -7.98 -5.65 -28.10
N LEU A 22 -8.18 -6.74 -28.84
CA LEU A 22 -8.50 -8.07 -28.30
C LEU A 22 -7.30 -8.68 -27.56
N ILE A 23 -6.08 -8.52 -28.08
CA ILE A 23 -4.84 -8.92 -27.40
C ILE A 23 -4.65 -8.11 -26.11
N VAL A 24 -4.92 -6.80 -26.10
CA VAL A 24 -4.83 -5.95 -24.91
C VAL A 24 -5.87 -6.33 -23.85
N LEU A 25 -7.09 -6.73 -24.26
CA LEU A 25 -8.11 -7.27 -23.35
C LEU A 25 -7.78 -8.69 -22.83
N GLN A 26 -6.97 -9.47 -23.55
CA GLN A 26 -6.45 -10.77 -23.09
C GLN A 26 -5.13 -10.66 -22.31
N GLN A 27 -4.54 -9.47 -22.18
CA GLN A 27 -3.31 -9.23 -21.43
C GLN A 27 -3.52 -8.24 -20.28
N CYS A 28 -4.63 -8.40 -19.55
CA CYS A 28 -4.73 -7.88 -18.18
C CYS A 28 -3.78 -8.59 -17.19
N ASP A 29 -3.00 -9.60 -17.61
CA ASP A 29 -2.02 -10.30 -16.74
C ASP A 29 -0.56 -10.43 -17.26
N PHE A 30 -0.14 -9.97 -18.46
CA PHE A 30 1.23 -10.29 -18.97
C PHE A 30 2.22 -9.13 -19.22
N SER A 31 1.81 -7.87 -19.36
CA SER A 31 2.75 -6.78 -19.66
C SER A 31 3.17 -5.89 -18.48
N LYS A 32 3.16 -6.45 -17.25
CA LYS A 32 3.85 -5.85 -16.08
C LYS A 32 5.10 -6.61 -15.62
N ALA A 33 5.70 -7.44 -16.49
CA ALA A 33 6.77 -8.36 -16.07
C ALA A 33 8.21 -8.01 -16.51
N ALA A 34 8.48 -7.11 -17.47
CA ALA A 34 9.81 -7.15 -18.11
C ALA A 34 10.69 -5.89 -18.07
N THR A 35 10.28 -4.72 -17.56
CA THR A 35 11.24 -3.59 -17.54
C THR A 35 11.07 -2.49 -16.50
N LEU A 36 10.09 -2.57 -15.58
CA LEU A 36 10.01 -1.65 -14.42
C LEU A 36 9.70 -2.32 -13.07
N TYR A 37 9.51 -3.64 -13.01
CA TYR A 37 9.44 -4.39 -11.74
C TYR A 37 10.86 -4.79 -11.32
N LYS A 38 11.69 -3.81 -10.98
CA LYS A 38 12.70 -4.01 -9.93
C LYS A 38 11.99 -3.80 -8.60
N SER A 39 11.07 -4.70 -8.30
CA SER A 39 10.53 -4.89 -6.97
C SER A 39 10.85 -6.33 -6.61
N GLN A 40 11.37 -6.53 -5.41
CA GLN A 40 11.88 -7.80 -4.94
C GLN A 40 10.87 -8.93 -5.15
N GLY A 41 11.24 -9.96 -5.94
CA GLY A 41 10.78 -11.34 -5.84
C GLY A 41 9.25 -11.58 -5.70
N PRO A 42 8.83 -12.83 -5.44
CA PRO A 42 7.58 -13.04 -4.71
C PRO A 42 7.70 -12.29 -3.38
N SER A 43 6.69 -11.51 -3.02
CA SER A 43 6.68 -10.73 -1.78
C SER A 43 6.74 -11.66 -0.56
N GLU A 44 7.94 -11.93 -0.07
CA GLU A 44 8.21 -12.38 1.30
C GLU A 44 7.89 -11.28 2.35
N SER A 45 7.23 -10.18 1.97
CA SER A 45 6.94 -9.05 2.86
C SER A 45 5.91 -9.36 3.96
N CYS A 46 5.24 -10.50 3.90
CA CYS A 46 4.37 -10.99 4.98
C CYS A 46 4.99 -12.14 5.77
N GLN A 47 6.12 -12.71 5.35
CA GLN A 47 6.68 -13.89 6.02
C GLN A 47 7.34 -13.56 7.37
N ASN A 48 7.60 -12.28 7.64
CA ASN A 48 8.17 -11.82 8.91
C ASN A 48 7.18 -11.00 9.75
N VAL A 49 5.87 -11.08 9.45
CA VAL A 49 4.85 -10.47 10.29
C VAL A 49 4.44 -11.46 11.36
N CYS A 50 4.59 -11.06 12.60
CA CYS A 50 4.26 -11.90 13.74
C CYS A 50 2.73 -11.93 13.91
N THR A 51 2.17 -13.14 14.03
CA THR A 51 0.72 -13.37 14.08
C THR A 51 0.27 -14.00 15.40
N SER A 52 1.14 -14.00 16.42
CA SER A 52 0.72 -14.40 17.76
C SER A 52 -0.30 -13.41 18.30
N LEU A 53 -1.16 -13.87 19.21
CA LEU A 53 -2.14 -13.01 19.88
C LEU A 53 -1.46 -11.80 20.54
N SER A 54 -0.33 -12.01 21.20
CA SER A 54 0.46 -10.94 21.82
C SER A 54 0.93 -9.89 20.81
N CYS A 55 1.28 -10.31 19.59
CA CYS A 55 1.65 -9.39 18.51
C CYS A 55 0.50 -8.46 18.16
N PHE A 56 -0.68 -9.05 17.93
CA PHE A 56 -1.86 -8.30 17.52
C PHE A 56 -2.31 -7.34 18.62
N GLN A 57 -2.31 -7.78 19.88
CA GLN A 57 -2.67 -6.93 21.02
C GLN A 57 -1.73 -5.74 21.14
N ASN A 58 -0.42 -5.98 21.10
CA ASN A 58 0.57 -4.91 21.20
C ASN A 58 0.49 -3.96 20.00
N ALA A 59 0.37 -4.49 18.77
CA ALA A 59 0.27 -3.67 17.57
C ALA A 59 -1.02 -2.82 17.56
N ALA A 60 -2.14 -3.36 18.04
CA ALA A 60 -3.39 -2.63 18.17
C ALA A 60 -3.26 -1.51 19.21
N PHE A 61 -2.71 -1.82 20.39
CA PHE A 61 -2.45 -0.85 21.45
C PHE A 61 -1.56 0.32 20.96
N TYR A 62 -0.42 0.03 20.33
CA TYR A 62 0.44 1.09 19.79
C TYR A 62 -0.27 1.91 18.72
N ARG A 63 -1.05 1.28 17.84
CA ARG A 63 -1.80 2.01 16.82
C ARG A 63 -2.82 2.99 17.43
N GLU A 64 -3.44 2.64 18.54
CA GLU A 64 -4.45 3.45 19.22
C GLU A 64 -3.84 4.73 19.81
N ILE A 65 -2.69 4.62 20.47
CA ILE A 65 -2.04 5.75 21.14
C ILE A 65 -1.22 6.66 20.22
N MET A 66 -0.83 6.15 19.04
CA MET A 66 -0.13 6.93 18.02
C MET A 66 -1.10 7.88 17.32
N LYS A 67 -0.58 8.99 16.77
CA LYS A 67 -1.33 9.98 15.99
C LYS A 67 -0.80 10.05 14.56
N PRO A 68 -1.17 9.09 13.67
CA PRO A 68 -0.57 8.95 12.34
C PRO A 68 -0.91 10.09 11.36
N SER A 69 -1.82 10.99 11.75
CA SER A 69 -2.12 12.20 10.98
C SER A 69 -1.00 13.24 11.02
N LEU A 70 -0.04 13.09 11.95
CA LEU A 70 1.12 13.96 12.06
C LEU A 70 2.31 13.41 11.27
N ASN A 71 3.22 14.29 10.87
CA ASN A 71 4.44 13.88 10.19
C ASN A 71 5.53 13.55 11.23
N PRO A 72 6.08 12.33 11.23
CA PRO A 72 7.13 11.94 12.19
C PRO A 72 8.43 12.74 12.03
N CYS A 73 8.69 13.34 10.88
CA CYS A 73 9.89 14.17 10.65
C CYS A 73 9.77 15.55 11.30
N ASP A 74 8.55 16.02 11.58
CA ASP A 74 8.30 17.34 12.16
C ASP A 74 8.20 17.25 13.69
N ASP A 75 7.42 16.29 14.21
CA ASP A 75 7.31 16.00 15.64
C ASP A 75 7.09 14.51 15.88
N PHE A 76 8.19 13.78 16.04
CA PHE A 76 8.14 12.34 16.30
C PHE A 76 7.45 12.01 17.64
N TYR A 77 7.54 12.90 18.62
CA TYR A 77 6.93 12.66 19.93
C TYR A 77 5.40 12.70 19.84
N GLN A 78 4.85 13.72 19.17
CA GLN A 78 3.42 13.81 18.91
C GLN A 78 2.93 12.74 17.93
N PHE A 79 3.74 12.35 16.94
CA PHE A 79 3.39 11.23 16.07
C PHE A 79 3.22 9.91 16.84
N VAL A 80 4.13 9.61 17.77
CA VAL A 80 4.09 8.34 18.52
C VAL A 80 3.13 8.36 19.70
N CYS A 81 2.98 9.50 20.37
CA CYS A 81 2.25 9.61 21.65
C CYS A 81 1.01 10.52 21.60
N GLY A 82 0.69 11.12 20.46
CA GLY A 82 -0.29 12.20 20.38
C GLY A 82 -1.66 11.83 20.93
N ASN A 83 -2.20 10.66 20.57
CA ASN A 83 -3.50 10.25 21.10
C ASN A 83 -3.41 9.85 22.58
N PHE A 84 -2.30 9.26 23.04
CA PHE A 84 -2.10 9.02 24.49
C PHE A 84 -2.21 10.31 25.29
N ILE A 85 -1.58 11.40 24.83
CA ILE A 85 -1.62 12.69 25.51
C ILE A 85 -3.04 13.28 25.49
N ASP A 86 -3.76 13.10 24.37
CA ASP A 86 -5.12 13.61 24.20
C ASP A 86 -6.13 12.85 25.09
N ASP A 87 -5.97 11.54 25.26
CA ASP A 87 -6.98 10.66 25.86
C ASP A 87 -6.69 10.30 27.33
N VAL A 88 -5.42 10.29 27.77
CA VAL A 88 -5.00 9.74 29.07
C VAL A 88 -4.79 10.84 30.10
N ASN A 89 -5.57 10.77 31.18
CA ASN A 89 -5.50 11.71 32.29
C ASN A 89 -4.60 11.20 33.42
N ILE A 90 -3.78 12.08 33.99
CA ILE A 90 -2.95 11.75 35.16
C ILE A 90 -3.86 11.59 36.39
N PRO A 91 -3.84 10.43 37.07
CA PRO A 91 -4.61 10.22 38.30
C PRO A 91 -4.20 11.20 39.39
N LYS A 92 -5.13 11.58 40.28
CA LYS A 92 -4.87 12.58 41.34
C LYS A 92 -3.73 12.22 42.29
N GLN A 93 -3.41 10.94 42.43
CA GLN A 93 -2.34 10.44 43.31
C GLN A 93 -0.98 10.37 42.61
N ALA A 94 -0.89 10.72 41.33
CA ALA A 94 0.31 10.65 40.53
C ALA A 94 0.68 12.02 39.96
N ASN A 95 1.98 12.24 39.78
CA ASN A 95 2.51 13.45 39.13
C ASN A 95 2.87 13.21 37.66
N SER A 96 2.92 11.94 37.25
CA SER A 96 3.17 11.53 35.87
C SER A 96 2.51 10.19 35.60
N ILE A 97 2.22 9.95 34.34
CA ILE A 97 1.75 8.66 33.83
C ILE A 97 2.58 8.31 32.59
N ASN A 98 2.73 7.02 32.33
CA ASN A 98 3.37 6.53 31.12
C ASN A 98 2.55 5.39 30.53
N ILE A 99 2.93 4.99 29.32
CA ILE A 99 2.29 3.94 28.54
C ILE A 99 2.18 2.59 29.26
N PHE A 100 3.13 2.26 30.14
CA PHE A 100 3.13 0.98 30.86
C PHE A 100 2.05 0.91 31.94
N ALA A 101 1.46 2.05 32.33
CA ALA A 101 0.33 2.06 33.25
C ALA A 101 -0.99 1.66 32.60
N LEU A 102 -1.04 1.54 31.25
CA LEU A 102 -2.22 1.13 30.49
C LEU A 102 -2.17 -0.33 30.02
N ALA A 103 -1.01 -0.97 30.12
CA ALA A 103 -0.75 -2.33 29.62
C ALA A 103 -1.07 -3.41 30.66
#